data_AF-Q4C5Z1-F1
#
_entry.id   AF-Q4C5Z1-F1
#
_cell.length_a   1.000
_cell.length_b   1.000
_cell.length_c   1.000
_cell.angle_alpha   90.00
_cell.angle_beta   90.00
_cell.angle_gamma   90.00
#
_symmetry.space_group_name_H-M   'P 1'
#
loop_
_entity.id
_entity.type
_entity.pdbx_description
1 polymer ?
#
loop_
_entity_poly.entity_id
_entity_poly.type
_entity_poly.pdbx_seq_one_letter_code
_entity_poly.pdbx_strand_id
1 'polypeptide(L)'
;MRERKEWINSRKSKVNACSLHSEYIIPADQPFPDYYKQKKALTQAKKEYPSLKRVQSQVLQEVIGRLDKAFNFFWKRSFGFPRFKKYGQYRSINFPQFKDNPITGY
;
A
#
# COMPACT_ATOMS: atom_id res chain seq x y z
N MET A 1 -3.97 0.85 -1.34
CA MET A 1 -4.89 -0.10 -0.64
C MET A 1 -5.94 -0.65 -1.59
N ARG A 2 -6.50 0.15 -2.51
CA ARG A 2 -7.54 -0.27 -3.46
C ARG A 2 -7.17 -1.56 -4.21
N GLU A 3 -6.01 -1.57 -4.85
CA GLU A 3 -5.47 -2.73 -5.57
C GLU A 3 -5.46 -4.05 -4.76
N ARG A 4 -4.91 -4.05 -3.54
CA ARG A 4 -4.89 -5.24 -2.65
C ARG A 4 -6.30 -5.69 -2.26
N LYS A 5 -7.22 -4.76 -2.03
CA LYS A 5 -8.62 -5.07 -1.69
C LYS A 5 -9.37 -5.63 -2.89
N GLU A 6 -9.19 -5.03 -4.07
CA GLU A 6 -9.76 -5.49 -5.34
C GLU A 6 -9.28 -6.91 -5.66
N TRP A 7 -7.97 -7.19 -5.53
CA TRP A 7 -7.42 -8.53 -5.74
C TRP A 7 -8.02 -9.59 -4.80
N ILE A 8 -8.24 -9.25 -3.53
CA ILE A 8 -8.85 -10.15 -2.55
C ILE A 8 -10.32 -10.36 -2.87
N ASN A 9 -11.04 -9.29 -3.21
CA ASN A 9 -12.47 -9.36 -3.51
C ASN A 9 -12.75 -10.08 -4.83
N SER A 10 -11.89 -9.96 -5.83
CA SER A 10 -12.04 -10.67 -7.10
C SER A 10 -11.99 -12.19 -6.93
N ARG A 11 -11.21 -12.67 -5.96
CA ARG A 11 -11.06 -14.10 -5.63
C ARG A 11 -12.08 -14.62 -4.62
N LYS A 12 -12.93 -13.75 -4.09
CA LYS A 12 -14.01 -14.13 -3.16
C LYS A 12 -15.32 -14.51 -3.86
N SER A 13 -15.41 -14.36 -5.19
CA SER A 13 -16.61 -14.78 -5.92
C SER A 13 -16.75 -16.30 -5.88
N LYS A 14 -17.98 -16.80 -5.68
CA LYS A 14 -18.25 -18.24 -5.78
C LYS A 14 -18.00 -18.68 -7.22
N VAL A 15 -17.47 -19.88 -7.41
CA VAL A 15 -17.25 -20.46 -8.76
C VAL A 15 -18.54 -20.46 -9.59
N ASN A 16 -19.69 -20.64 -8.93
CA ASN A 16 -21.00 -20.74 -9.56
C ASN A 16 -21.82 -19.44 -9.51
N ALA A 17 -21.22 -18.30 -9.18
CA ALA A 17 -21.93 -17.02 -9.18
C ALA A 17 -20.98 -15.87 -9.52
N CYS A 18 -21.36 -15.02 -10.47
CA CYS A 18 -20.70 -13.73 -10.70
C CYS A 18 -21.64 -12.57 -10.36
N SER A 19 -21.07 -11.37 -10.23
CA SER A 19 -21.83 -10.14 -10.01
C SER A 19 -22.37 -9.64 -11.34
N LEU A 20 -23.69 -9.48 -11.46
CA LEU A 20 -24.35 -8.94 -12.65
C LEU A 20 -24.06 -7.45 -12.90
N HIS A 21 -23.62 -6.70 -11.89
CA HIS A 21 -23.42 -5.25 -11.98
C HIS A 21 -21.99 -4.86 -12.33
N SER A 22 -21.01 -5.60 -11.80
CA SER A 22 -19.61 -5.19 -11.90
C SER A 22 -18.69 -6.37 -11.62
N GLU A 23 -17.70 -6.55 -12.49
CA GLU A 23 -16.63 -7.52 -12.31
C GLU A 23 -15.28 -6.82 -12.19
N TYR A 24 -14.33 -7.51 -11.55
CA TYR A 24 -12.96 -7.01 -11.44
C TYR A 24 -12.17 -7.39 -12.69
N ILE A 25 -11.62 -6.40 -13.40
CA ILE A 25 -10.74 -6.62 -14.57
C ILE A 25 -9.33 -7.00 -14.05
N ILE A 26 -9.20 -8.21 -13.50
CA ILE A 26 -7.95 -8.72 -12.94
C ILE A 26 -7.75 -10.16 -13.46
N PRO A 27 -6.67 -10.44 -14.20
CA PRO A 27 -6.39 -11.81 -14.66
C PRO A 27 -6.24 -12.80 -13.50
N ALA A 28 -6.70 -14.03 -13.71
CA ALA A 28 -6.65 -15.10 -12.71
C ALA A 28 -5.22 -15.39 -12.23
N ASP A 29 -4.27 -15.40 -13.17
CA ASP A 29 -2.85 -15.64 -12.93
C ASP A 29 -2.13 -14.49 -12.23
N GLN A 30 -2.81 -13.35 -11.99
CA GLN A 30 -2.17 -12.21 -11.38
C GLN A 30 -1.76 -12.50 -9.93
N PRO A 31 -0.46 -12.47 -9.62
CA PRO A 31 -0.01 -12.72 -8.25
C PRO A 31 -0.42 -11.59 -7.31
N PHE A 32 -0.46 -11.85 -6.00
CA PHE A 32 -0.76 -10.84 -5.00
C PHE A 32 0.17 -9.61 -5.16
N PRO A 33 -0.35 -8.37 -5.06
CA PRO A 33 0.43 -7.14 -5.15
C PRO A 33 1.27 -6.93 -3.89
N ASP A 34 2.41 -7.62 -3.89
CA ASP A 34 3.42 -7.65 -2.85
C ASP A 34 4.16 -6.30 -2.70
N TYR A 35 4.80 -6.10 -1.54
CA TYR A 35 5.58 -4.92 -1.18
C TYR A 35 6.59 -4.53 -2.28
N TYR A 36 7.37 -5.48 -2.79
CA TYR A 36 8.41 -5.20 -3.79
C TYR A 36 7.82 -4.71 -5.12
N LYS A 37 6.68 -5.28 -5.54
CA LYS A 37 5.97 -4.87 -6.77
C LYS A 37 5.45 -3.45 -6.63
N GLN A 38 4.82 -3.14 -5.51
CA GLN A 38 4.31 -1.79 -5.23
C GLN A 38 5.44 -0.76 -5.09
N LYS A 39 6.58 -1.15 -4.51
CA LYS A 39 7.78 -0.32 -4.42
C LYS A 39 8.34 0.01 -5.81
N LYS A 40 8.36 -0.95 -6.73
CA LYS A 40 8.77 -0.73 -8.13
C LYS A 40 7.77 0.17 -8.87
N ALA A 41 6.48 -0.06 -8.68
CA ALA A 41 5.41 0.76 -9.26
C ALA A 41 5.45 2.23 -8.78
N LEU A 42 5.94 2.49 -7.56
CA LEU A 42 6.10 3.85 -7.03
C LEU A 42 6.97 4.73 -7.93
N THR A 43 7.99 4.17 -8.57
CA THR A 43 8.87 4.91 -9.49
C THR A 43 8.10 5.41 -10.70
N GLN A 44 7.21 4.59 -11.25
CA GLN A 44 6.34 4.95 -12.36
C GLN A 44 5.27 5.95 -11.92
N ALA A 45 4.63 5.72 -10.76
CA ALA A 45 3.63 6.62 -10.19
C ALA A 45 4.20 8.03 -9.93
N LYS A 46 5.48 8.17 -9.57
CA LYS A 46 6.12 9.48 -9.43
C LYS A 46 6.25 10.25 -10.74
N LYS A 47 6.29 9.57 -11.88
CA LYS A 47 6.30 10.23 -13.21
C LYS A 47 4.92 10.79 -13.53
N GLU A 48 3.88 10.01 -13.25
CA GLU A 48 2.48 10.35 -13.51
C GLU A 48 1.94 11.41 -12.54
N TYR A 49 2.35 11.36 -11.28
CA TYR A 49 1.91 12.27 -10.22
C TYR A 49 3.09 13.07 -9.66
N PRO A 50 3.40 14.25 -10.22
CA PRO A 50 4.53 15.08 -9.79
C PRO A 50 4.47 15.49 -8.30
N SER A 51 3.28 15.55 -7.71
CA SER A 51 3.07 15.82 -6.28
C SER A 51 3.82 14.82 -5.39
N LEU A 52 3.96 13.56 -5.81
CA LEU A 52 4.70 12.52 -5.09
C LEU A 52 6.22 12.76 -5.09
N LYS A 53 6.74 13.63 -5.96
CA LYS A 53 8.17 13.99 -5.93
C LYS A 53 8.49 14.98 -4.81
N ARG A 54 7.51 15.71 -4.30
CA ARG A 54 7.69 16.65 -3.17
C ARG A 54 8.03 15.92 -1.87
N VAL A 55 7.55 14.69 -1.73
CA VAL A 55 7.83 13.85 -0.55
C VAL A 55 9.10 13.03 -0.79
N GLN A 56 9.93 12.92 0.24
CA GLN A 56 11.14 12.10 0.21
C GLN A 56 10.80 10.64 -0.17
N SER A 57 11.65 10.03 -1.00
CA SER A 57 11.43 8.67 -1.51
C SER A 57 11.32 7.62 -0.40
N GLN A 58 12.10 7.75 0.66
CA GLN A 58 12.11 6.77 1.75
C GLN A 58 10.81 6.77 2.54
N VAL A 59 10.24 7.94 2.84
CA VAL A 59 8.93 8.08 3.50
C VAL A 59 7.85 7.36 2.70
N LEU A 60 7.80 7.56 1.38
CA LEU A 60 6.81 6.91 0.51
C LEU A 60 6.97 5.38 0.52
N GLN A 61 8.21 4.89 0.49
CA GLN A 61 8.49 3.46 0.57
C GLN A 61 8.09 2.88 1.94
N GLU A 62 8.31 3.63 3.02
CA GLU A 62 7.91 3.21 4.37
C GLU A 62 6.38 3.09 4.51
N VAL A 63 5.61 4.00 3.89
CA VAL A 63 4.14 3.91 3.87
C VAL A 63 3.68 2.60 3.21
N ILE A 64 4.32 2.19 2.11
CA ILE A 64 4.05 0.89 1.47
C ILE A 64 4.41 -0.27 2.42
N GLY A 65 5.52 -0.18 3.14
CA GLY A 65 5.93 -1.19 4.12
C GLY A 65 4.97 -1.30 5.31
N ARG A 66 4.44 -0.18 5.80
CA ARG A 66 3.41 -0.16 6.86
C ARG A 66 2.11 -0.80 6.39
N LEU A 67 1.71 -0.53 5.15
CA LEU A 67 0.57 -1.19 4.52
C LEU A 67 0.79 -2.71 4.47
N ASP A 68 1.99 -3.15 4.10
CA ASP A 68 2.32 -4.56 4.02
C ASP A 68 2.25 -5.27 5.37
N LYS A 69 2.86 -4.70 6.40
CA LYS A 69 2.76 -5.20 7.78
C LYS A 69 1.30 -5.31 8.24
N ALA A 70 0.46 -4.32 7.93
CA ALA A 70 -0.96 -4.37 8.28
C ALA A 70 -1.70 -5.52 7.58
N PHE A 71 -1.39 -5.81 6.32
CA PHE A 71 -1.94 -6.98 5.63
C PHE A 71 -1.38 -8.30 6.18
N ASN A 72 -0.10 -8.34 6.56
CA ASN A 72 0.48 -9.51 7.23
C ASN A 72 -0.23 -9.82 8.55
N PHE A 73 -0.61 -8.79 9.32
CA PHE A 73 -1.43 -8.99 10.53
C PHE A 73 -2.85 -9.46 10.21
N PHE A 74 -3.46 -8.98 9.12
CA PHE A 74 -4.74 -9.49 8.64
C PHE A 74 -4.69 -11.01 8.37
N TRP A 75 -3.64 -11.48 7.67
CA TRP A 75 -3.46 -12.90 7.37
C TRP A 75 -3.16 -13.74 8.61
N LYS A 76 -2.27 -13.27 9.49
CA LYS A 76 -1.80 -14.06 10.64
C LYS A 76 -2.80 -14.13 11.80
N ARG A 77 -3.60 -13.08 11.99
CA ARG A 77 -4.34 -12.88 13.25
C ARG A 77 -5.81 -12.50 13.05
N SER A 78 -6.31 -12.56 11.82
CA SER A 78 -7.72 -12.34 11.47
C SER A 78 -8.31 -11.01 11.94
N PHE A 79 -7.48 -9.96 12.12
CA PHE A 79 -7.90 -8.63 12.60
C PHE A 79 -8.79 -7.83 11.63
N GLY A 80 -9.26 -8.44 10.53
CA GLY A 80 -10.03 -7.78 9.49
C GLY A 80 -9.15 -6.87 8.60
N PHE A 81 -9.79 -6.26 7.59
CA PHE A 81 -9.06 -5.45 6.61
C PHE A 81 -8.37 -4.24 7.26
N PRO A 82 -7.13 -3.91 6.84
CA PRO A 82 -6.47 -2.68 7.28
C PRO A 82 -7.33 -1.45 6.98
N ARG A 83 -7.36 -0.51 7.93
CA ARG A 83 -8.07 0.76 7.82
C ARG A 83 -7.08 1.93 7.76
N PHE A 84 -7.42 2.95 6.99
CA PHE A 84 -6.66 4.20 7.01
C PHE A 84 -6.88 4.92 8.35
N LYS A 85 -5.82 5.56 8.86
CA LYS A 85 -5.96 6.47 9.99
C LYS A 85 -6.78 7.69 9.56
N LYS A 86 -7.61 8.21 10.48
CA LYS A 86 -8.37 9.44 10.24
C LYS A 86 -7.43 10.65 10.17
N TYR A 87 -7.90 11.72 9.55
CA TYR A 87 -7.23 13.01 9.60
C TYR A 87 -6.92 13.42 11.05
N GLY A 88 -5.73 13.98 11.30
CA GLY A 88 -5.26 14.36 12.65
C GLY A 88 -4.77 13.21 13.55
N GLN A 89 -5.03 11.94 13.22
CA GLN A 89 -4.51 10.80 14.02
C GLN A 89 -3.10 10.38 13.64
N TYR A 90 -2.61 10.85 12.49
CA TYR A 90 -1.26 10.58 12.02
C TYR A 90 -0.31 11.63 12.59
N ARG A 91 0.42 11.28 13.65
CA ARG A 91 1.25 12.21 14.43
C ARG A 91 2.74 12.20 14.10
N SER A 92 3.21 11.20 13.35
CA SER A 92 4.64 11.08 13.04
C SER A 92 4.90 10.44 11.67
N ILE A 93 5.89 11.01 10.98
CA ILE A 93 6.49 10.48 9.76
C ILE A 93 7.90 10.01 10.14
N ASN A 94 8.30 8.83 9.68
CA ASN A 94 9.62 8.30 9.96
C ASN A 94 10.51 8.43 8.72
N PHE A 95 11.75 8.82 8.97
CA PHE A 95 12.79 9.03 7.97
C PHE A 95 13.89 8.03 8.30
N PRO A 96 13.95 6.88 7.61
CA PRO A 96 14.81 5.77 8.02
C PRO A 96 16.30 6.09 7.88
N GLN A 97 16.67 7.01 6.98
CA GLN A 97 18.05 7.42 6.79
C GLN A 97 18.13 8.90 6.44
N PHE A 98 19.06 9.59 7.08
CA PHE A 98 19.47 10.93 6.72
C PHE A 98 20.84 10.85 6.04
N LYS A 99 21.10 11.76 5.10
CA LYS A 99 22.42 11.86 4.46
C LYS A 99 23.44 12.47 5.42
N ASP A 100 23.01 13.53 6.11
CA ASP A 100 23.80 14.27 7.07
C ASP A 100 23.07 14.29 8.42
N ASN A 101 23.81 14.48 9.50
CA ASN A 101 23.21 14.56 10.84
C ASN A 101 22.28 15.77 10.91
N PRO A 102 20.97 15.57 11.14
CA PRO A 102 20.00 16.67 11.15
C PRO A 102 20.10 17.51 12.44
N ILE A 103 20.80 17.01 13.46
CA ILE A 103 21.01 17.70 14.73
C ILE A 103 22.20 18.65 14.55
N THR A 104 21.90 19.90 14.27
CA THR A 104 22.88 21.00 14.19
C THR A 104 22.78 21.79 15.49
N GLY A 105 23.58 21.40 16.49
CA GLY A 105 23.69 22.11 17.77
C GLY A 105 23.28 21.26 18.98
N TYR A 106 24.16 21.25 19.99
CA TYR A 106 23.80 21.13 21.39
C TYR A 106 23.61 22.54 21.97
#